data_AF-A0A1I8B8K5-F1
#
_entry.id   AF-A0A1I8B8K5-F1
#
_cell.length_a   1.000
_cell.length_b   1.000
_cell.length_c   1.000
_cell.angle_alpha   90.00
_cell.angle_beta   90.00
_cell.angle_gamma   90.00
#
_symmetry.space_group_name_H-M   'P 1'
#
loop_
_entity.id
_entity.type
_entity.pdbx_description
1 polymer ?
#
loop_
_entity_poly.entity_id
_entity_poly.type
_entity_poly.pdbx_seq_one_letter_code
_entity_poly.pdbx_strand_id
1 'polypeptide(L)'
;MFINLHADYILRSLRRPGEKCYKIPHGGMFKYVSCANFFGEIIEWFGYAIYAQSTASFAFALFTAANTIPRAKSHHKNFSMLAIRQDKVEGIVLDALPYIDDVNYTEEHKQLAMKLIEAEMKKFPMTKNYLRNFPEPDYDKFLTPRLIELQQQIANKQEIPKLDLLRYEVPTPGRAANKKAWISAIDNCKAQLGHQSLRKINLELLLEYGSEAHLHSNEILKSQVELSEAELYKIRSELYELNARRKRSQIQAGEELAALGQGWVELVTKNAGMEIAIDALEKEIKIIAKRLKVDPGLVQKESK
;
A
#
# COMPACT_ATOMS: atom_id res chain seq x y z
N MET A 1 -31.94 -17.65 -15.11
CA MET A 1 -33.05 -17.06 -14.32
C MET A 1 -32.88 -17.19 -12.80
N PHE A 2 -32.41 -18.35 -12.28
CA PHE A 2 -32.28 -18.58 -10.84
C PHE A 2 -31.38 -17.55 -10.12
N ILE A 3 -30.25 -17.16 -10.73
CA ILE A 3 -29.31 -16.19 -10.16
C ILE A 3 -29.98 -14.83 -9.95
N ASN A 4 -30.73 -14.36 -10.94
CA ASN A 4 -31.42 -13.06 -10.88
C ASN A 4 -32.55 -13.05 -9.84
N LEU A 5 -33.38 -14.10 -9.81
CA LEU A 5 -34.45 -14.23 -8.81
C LEU A 5 -33.90 -14.26 -7.38
N HIS A 6 -32.81 -15.00 -7.17
CA HIS A 6 -32.18 -15.09 -5.85
C HIS A 6 -31.49 -13.78 -5.47
N ALA A 7 -30.81 -13.11 -6.41
CA ALA A 7 -30.18 -11.82 -6.18
C ALA A 7 -31.21 -10.74 -5.82
N ASP A 8 -32.33 -10.68 -6.54
CA ASP A 8 -33.40 -9.71 -6.28
C ASP A 8 -34.10 -9.96 -4.94
N TYR A 9 -34.30 -11.23 -4.56
CA TYR A 9 -34.82 -11.57 -3.24
C TYR A 9 -33.92 -11.03 -2.11
N ILE A 10 -32.61 -11.27 -2.21
CA ILE A 10 -31.62 -10.75 -1.25
C ILE A 10 -31.64 -9.21 -1.25
N LEU A 11 -31.57 -8.56 -2.41
CA LEU A 11 -31.55 -7.10 -2.51
C LEU A 11 -32.81 -6.43 -1.93
N ARG A 12 -33.98 -7.03 -2.12
CA ARG A 12 -35.25 -6.53 -1.54
C ARG A 12 -35.29 -6.70 -0.02
N SER A 13 -34.75 -7.81 0.49
CA SER A 13 -34.72 -8.11 1.92
C SER A 13 -33.78 -7.19 2.73
N LEU A 14 -32.84 -6.51 2.06
CA LEU A 14 -31.85 -5.64 2.72
C LEU A 14 -32.43 -4.32 3.24
N ARG A 15 -33.57 -3.85 2.70
CA ARG A 15 -34.16 -2.55 3.04
C ARG A 15 -35.44 -2.71 3.86
N ARG A 16 -35.52 -2.03 5.00
CA ARG A 16 -36.77 -1.79 5.72
C ARG A 16 -37.47 -0.54 5.14
N PRO A 17 -38.81 -0.42 5.22
CA PRO A 17 -39.52 0.76 4.74
C PRO A 17 -38.97 2.03 5.44
N GLY A 18 -38.45 3.00 4.66
CA GLY A 18 -37.93 4.27 5.16
C GLY A 18 -36.40 4.38 5.29
N GLU A 19 -35.65 3.27 5.20
CA GLU A 19 -34.18 3.32 5.26
C GLU A 19 -33.54 3.68 3.91
N LYS A 20 -32.73 4.74 3.87
CA LYS A 20 -31.96 5.17 2.69
C LYS A 20 -30.51 4.68 2.67
N CYS A 21 -30.07 3.92 3.68
CA CYS A 21 -28.68 3.52 3.83
C CYS A 21 -28.32 2.34 2.91
N TYR A 22 -27.14 2.40 2.27
CA TYR A 22 -26.62 1.29 1.47
C TYR A 22 -26.08 0.18 2.38
N LYS A 23 -26.48 -1.07 2.11
CA LYS A 23 -26.00 -2.26 2.81
C LYS A 23 -25.38 -3.24 1.83
N ILE A 24 -24.37 -3.96 2.27
CA ILE A 24 -23.69 -4.98 1.46
C ILE A 24 -24.57 -6.25 1.48
N PRO A 25 -25.00 -6.77 0.31
CA PRO A 25 -25.73 -8.04 0.23
C PRO A 25 -24.82 -9.21 0.62
N HIS A 26 -25.29 -10.08 1.52
CA HIS A 26 -24.61 -11.32 1.88
C HIS A 26 -25.49 -12.53 1.55
N GLY A 27 -24.86 -13.60 1.04
CA GLY A 27 -25.54 -14.85 0.70
C GLY A 27 -25.62 -15.13 -0.80
N GLY A 28 -25.85 -16.39 -1.15
CA GLY A 28 -25.95 -16.83 -2.55
C GLY A 28 -24.73 -16.48 -3.40
N MET A 29 -24.98 -16.00 -4.62
CA MET A 29 -23.95 -15.61 -5.59
C MET A 29 -23.18 -14.34 -5.18
N PHE A 30 -23.70 -13.54 -4.23
CA PHE A 30 -22.98 -12.38 -3.69
C PHE A 30 -21.72 -12.75 -2.90
N LYS A 31 -21.53 -14.04 -2.55
CA LYS A 31 -20.27 -14.56 -2.01
C LYS A 31 -19.12 -14.53 -3.00
N TYR A 32 -19.42 -14.58 -4.30
CA TYR A 32 -18.42 -14.70 -5.36
C TYR A 32 -18.32 -13.42 -6.20
N VAL A 33 -19.43 -12.71 -6.41
CA VAL A 33 -19.50 -11.53 -7.27
C VAL A 33 -20.23 -10.40 -6.56
N SER A 34 -19.68 -9.18 -6.59
CA SER A 34 -20.26 -8.03 -5.88
C SER A 34 -21.63 -7.58 -6.42
N CYS A 35 -21.96 -7.92 -7.66
CA CYS A 35 -23.25 -7.60 -8.30
C CYS A 35 -23.82 -8.84 -9.01
N ALA A 36 -24.38 -9.75 -8.22
CA ALA A 36 -24.91 -11.02 -8.73
C ALA A 36 -26.06 -10.86 -9.75
N ASN A 37 -26.86 -9.80 -9.63
CA ASN A 37 -27.95 -9.47 -10.56
C ASN A 37 -27.44 -9.11 -11.96
N PHE A 38 -26.46 -8.21 -12.09
CA PHE A 38 -25.90 -7.87 -13.40
C PHE A 38 -25.13 -9.04 -14.01
N PHE A 39 -24.49 -9.86 -13.17
CA PHE A 39 -23.83 -11.07 -13.63
C PHE A 39 -24.82 -12.10 -14.21
N GLY A 40 -25.94 -12.33 -13.51
CA GLY A 40 -27.00 -13.22 -13.99
C GLY A 40 -27.61 -12.73 -15.30
N GLU A 41 -27.89 -11.43 -15.41
CA GLU A 41 -28.39 -10.80 -16.63
C GLU A 41 -27.44 -10.98 -17.83
N ILE A 42 -26.13 -10.79 -17.63
CA ILE A 42 -25.13 -11.04 -18.68
C ILE A 42 -25.15 -12.51 -19.13
N ILE A 43 -25.10 -13.46 -18.18
CA ILE A 43 -25.12 -14.90 -18.52
C ILE A 43 -26.38 -15.27 -19.30
N GLU A 44 -27.53 -14.73 -18.91
CA GLU A 44 -28.81 -15.01 -19.57
C GLU A 44 -28.83 -14.52 -21.01
N TRP A 45 -28.37 -13.30 -21.27
CA TRP A 45 -28.35 -12.75 -22.61
C TRP A 45 -27.29 -13.41 -23.51
N PHE A 46 -26.15 -13.79 -22.96
CA PHE A 46 -25.17 -14.58 -23.70
C PHE A 46 -25.68 -16.01 -23.99
N GLY A 47 -26.37 -16.64 -23.03
CA GLY A 47 -27.03 -17.93 -23.25
C GLY A 47 -28.10 -17.86 -24.35
N TYR A 48 -28.91 -16.80 -24.34
CA TYR A 48 -29.88 -16.53 -25.40
C TYR A 48 -29.22 -16.29 -26.76
N ALA A 49 -28.12 -15.54 -26.81
CA ALA A 49 -27.39 -15.29 -28.05
C ALA A 49 -26.82 -16.59 -28.65
N ILE A 50 -26.28 -17.48 -27.81
CA ILE A 50 -25.78 -18.80 -28.23
C ILE A 50 -26.92 -19.68 -28.75
N TYR A 51 -28.09 -19.65 -28.09
CA TYR A 51 -29.25 -20.43 -28.51
C TYR A 51 -29.88 -19.92 -29.82
N ALA A 52 -30.02 -18.61 -29.97
CA ALA A 52 -30.66 -18.00 -31.13
C ALA A 52 -29.75 -17.93 -32.37
N GLN A 53 -28.43 -18.00 -32.19
CA GLN A 53 -27.40 -17.95 -33.26
C GLN A 53 -27.61 -16.85 -34.31
N SER A 54 -28.19 -15.72 -33.90
CA SER A 54 -28.46 -14.58 -34.76
C SER A 54 -27.50 -13.44 -34.45
N THR A 55 -27.03 -12.75 -35.49
CA THR A 55 -26.20 -11.54 -35.36
C THR A 55 -26.88 -10.47 -34.52
N ALA A 56 -28.21 -10.36 -34.60
CA ALA A 56 -29.00 -9.44 -33.79
C ALA A 56 -28.96 -9.79 -32.29
N SER A 57 -29.03 -11.08 -31.95
CA SER A 57 -29.00 -11.54 -30.55
C SER A 57 -27.63 -11.32 -29.91
N PHE A 58 -26.54 -11.52 -30.66
CA PHE A 58 -25.18 -11.20 -30.18
C PHE A 58 -24.96 -9.70 -30.01
N ALA A 59 -25.44 -8.88 -30.95
CA ALA A 59 -25.37 -7.42 -30.83
C ALA A 59 -26.14 -6.92 -29.60
N PHE A 60 -27.32 -7.50 -29.34
CA PHE A 60 -28.12 -7.18 -28.16
C PHE A 60 -27.40 -7.57 -26.85
N ALA A 61 -26.85 -8.78 -26.75
CA ALA A 61 -26.11 -9.22 -25.56
C ALA A 61 -24.88 -8.32 -25.30
N LEU A 62 -24.14 -7.95 -26.35
CA LEU A 62 -22.99 -7.05 -26.24
C LEU A 62 -23.41 -5.65 -25.77
N PHE A 63 -24.49 -5.11 -26.33
CA PHE A 63 -25.03 -3.80 -25.93
C PHE A 63 -25.53 -3.80 -24.48
N THR A 64 -26.20 -4.87 -24.05
CA THR A 64 -26.66 -5.02 -22.67
C THR A 64 -25.47 -5.15 -21.71
N ALA A 65 -24.42 -5.89 -22.07
CA ALA A 65 -23.19 -5.95 -21.30
C ALA A 65 -22.50 -4.58 -21.19
N ALA A 66 -22.43 -3.83 -22.30
CA ALA A 66 -21.85 -2.48 -22.32
C ALA A 66 -22.58 -1.49 -21.40
N ASN A 67 -23.88 -1.69 -21.15
CA ASN A 67 -24.67 -0.86 -20.24
C ASN A 67 -24.62 -1.33 -18.78
N THR A 68 -24.62 -2.65 -18.54
CA THR A 68 -24.67 -3.24 -17.20
C THR A 68 -23.31 -3.27 -16.51
N ILE A 69 -22.21 -3.48 -17.26
CA ILE A 69 -20.84 -3.53 -16.70
C ILE A 69 -20.43 -2.20 -16.02
N PRO A 70 -20.63 -1.02 -16.62
CA PRO A 70 -20.32 0.26 -15.96
C PRO A 70 -21.12 0.45 -14.66
N ARG A 71 -22.39 0.05 -14.65
CA ARG A 71 -23.26 0.10 -13.46
C ARG A 71 -22.74 -0.83 -12.36
N ALA A 72 -22.37 -2.05 -12.72
CA ALA A 72 -21.78 -3.02 -11.79
C ALA A 72 -20.48 -2.49 -11.16
N LYS A 73 -19.60 -1.86 -11.95
CA LYS A 73 -18.37 -1.22 -11.43
C LYS A 73 -18.66 -0.11 -10.43
N SER A 74 -19.66 0.73 -10.69
CA SER A 74 -20.08 1.79 -9.77
C SER A 74 -20.57 1.21 -8.44
N HIS A 75 -21.41 0.18 -8.48
CA HIS A 75 -21.88 -0.51 -7.28
C HIS A 75 -20.76 -1.20 -6.50
N HIS A 76 -19.83 -1.88 -7.19
CA HIS A 76 -18.67 -2.50 -6.55
C HIS A 76 -17.80 -1.47 -5.81
N LYS A 77 -17.57 -0.29 -6.41
CA LYS A 77 -16.83 0.81 -5.76
C LYS A 77 -17.52 1.33 -4.50
N ASN A 78 -18.85 1.40 -4.52
CA ASN A 78 -19.62 1.81 -3.34
C ASN A 78 -19.57 0.75 -2.24
N PHE A 79 -19.71 -0.53 -2.59
CA PHE A 79 -19.60 -1.64 -1.63
C PHE A 79 -18.19 -1.75 -1.04
N SER A 80 -17.14 -1.58 -1.82
CA SER A 80 -15.76 -1.60 -1.30
C SER A 80 -15.49 -0.44 -0.35
N MET A 81 -16.01 0.76 -0.66
CA MET A 81 -15.91 1.90 0.25
C MET A 81 -16.68 1.66 1.56
N LEU A 82 -17.85 1.02 1.50
CA LEU A 82 -18.63 0.65 2.69
C LEU A 82 -17.93 -0.44 3.52
N ALA A 83 -17.33 -1.44 2.89
CA ALA A 83 -16.58 -2.49 3.58
C ALA A 83 -15.39 -1.90 4.36
N ILE A 84 -14.61 -1.01 3.71
CA ILE A 84 -13.51 -0.29 4.38
C ILE A 84 -14.00 0.55 5.57
N ARG A 85 -15.21 1.13 5.47
CA ARG A 85 -15.82 1.86 6.60
C ARG A 85 -16.25 0.93 7.72
N GLN A 86 -16.77 -0.26 7.43
CA GLN A 86 -17.20 -1.24 8.43
C GLN A 86 -16.01 -1.90 9.15
N ASP A 87 -14.96 -2.28 8.42
CA ASP A 87 -13.71 -2.81 9.02
C ASP A 87 -13.04 -1.81 9.95
N LYS A 88 -13.19 -0.50 9.69
CA LYS A 88 -12.69 0.56 10.58
C LYS A 88 -13.38 0.62 11.94
N VAL A 89 -14.55 0.01 12.10
CA VAL A 89 -15.33 0.07 13.36
C VAL A 89 -14.93 -1.07 14.33
N GLU A 90 -14.39 -2.18 13.84
CA GLU A 90 -13.98 -3.33 14.67
C GLU A 90 -12.48 -3.34 15.05
N GLY A 91 -11.66 -2.52 14.39
CA GLY A 91 -10.26 -2.33 14.77
C GLY A 91 -10.11 -1.43 16.00
N ILE A 92 -9.01 -1.62 16.75
CA ILE A 92 -8.53 -0.60 17.69
C ILE A 92 -8.39 0.69 16.89
N VAL A 93 -9.24 1.68 17.18
CA VAL A 93 -9.18 3.00 16.55
C VAL A 93 -7.95 3.70 17.12
N LEU A 94 -6.80 3.46 16.48
CA LEU A 94 -5.59 4.20 16.74
C LEU A 94 -5.72 5.54 16.02
N ASP A 95 -6.16 6.56 16.76
CA ASP A 95 -6.24 7.92 16.25
C ASP A 95 -5.00 8.71 16.69
N ALA A 96 -4.30 9.25 15.72
CA ALA A 96 -3.18 10.17 15.90
C ALA A 96 -3.30 11.21 14.78
N LEU A 97 -3.22 12.49 15.12
CA LEU A 97 -3.54 13.59 14.22
C LEU A 97 -2.28 14.43 13.93
N PRO A 98 -1.28 13.93 13.16
CA PRO A 98 -0.02 14.65 12.91
C PRO A 98 -0.19 16.11 12.50
N TYR A 99 -1.14 16.44 11.63
CA TYR A 99 -1.32 17.81 11.14
C TYR A 99 -1.81 18.81 12.21
N ILE A 100 -2.30 18.32 13.35
CA ILE A 100 -2.75 19.13 14.49
C ILE A 100 -1.78 18.99 15.65
N ASP A 101 -1.37 17.76 15.93
CA ASP A 101 -0.53 17.38 17.07
C ASP A 101 0.89 17.97 16.95
N ASP A 102 1.43 18.11 15.73
CA ASP A 102 2.84 18.52 15.48
C ASP A 102 3.24 19.86 16.15
N VAL A 103 2.30 20.73 16.48
CA VAL A 103 2.61 22.04 17.12
C VAL A 103 3.17 21.85 18.54
N ASN A 104 2.81 20.77 19.22
CA ASN A 104 3.10 20.57 20.65
C ASN A 104 4.07 19.42 20.94
N TYR A 105 4.50 18.67 19.93
CA TYR A 105 5.43 17.55 20.11
C TYR A 105 6.88 17.97 19.86
N THR A 106 7.67 18.00 20.94
CA THR A 106 9.12 18.23 20.89
C THR A 106 9.88 16.91 20.76
N GLU A 107 11.16 16.97 20.41
CA GLU A 107 12.04 15.80 20.37
C GLU A 107 12.13 15.09 21.75
N GLU A 108 11.91 15.83 22.85
CA GLU A 108 11.85 15.26 24.20
C GLU A 108 10.68 14.29 24.37
N HIS A 109 9.49 14.63 23.88
CA HIS A 109 8.33 13.74 23.91
C HIS A 109 8.58 12.47 23.11
N LYS A 110 9.27 12.58 21.97
CA LYS A 110 9.67 11.43 21.15
C LYS A 110 10.66 10.52 21.88
N GLN A 111 11.67 11.09 22.54
CA GLN A 111 12.62 10.32 23.36
C GLN A 111 11.91 9.61 24.53
N LEU A 112 10.98 10.29 25.19
CA LEU A 112 10.17 9.70 26.25
C LEU A 112 9.33 8.54 25.73
N ALA A 113 8.62 8.71 24.61
CA ALA A 113 7.83 7.66 23.98
C ALA A 113 8.70 6.45 23.60
N MET A 114 9.87 6.67 23.00
CA MET A 114 10.83 5.62 22.68
C MET A 114 11.28 4.85 23.93
N LYS A 115 11.59 5.55 25.03
CA LYS A 115 11.98 4.92 26.29
C LYS A 115 10.86 4.08 26.89
N LEU A 116 9.60 4.52 26.79
CA LEU A 116 8.44 3.75 27.24
C LEU A 116 8.24 2.51 26.36
N ILE A 117 8.38 2.64 25.04
CA ILE A 117 8.32 1.51 24.09
C ILE A 117 9.40 0.49 24.44
N GLU A 118 10.65 0.91 24.65
CA GLU A 118 11.74 0.02 25.04
C GLU A 118 11.49 -0.69 26.37
N ALA A 119 10.90 0.00 27.35
CA ALA A 119 10.52 -0.60 28.63
C ALA A 119 9.45 -1.68 28.45
N GLU A 120 8.45 -1.46 27.59
CA GLU A 120 7.43 -2.46 27.27
C GLU A 120 7.99 -3.62 26.44
N MET A 121 8.88 -3.36 25.49
CA MET A 121 9.58 -4.39 24.71
C MET A 121 10.42 -5.32 25.59
N LYS A 122 10.96 -4.82 26.72
CA LYS A 122 11.66 -5.66 27.71
C LYS A 122 10.73 -6.56 28.51
N LYS A 123 9.50 -6.11 28.80
CA LYS A 123 8.48 -6.89 29.51
C LYS A 123 7.88 -7.99 28.63
N PHE A 124 7.72 -7.70 27.34
CA PHE A 124 7.19 -8.62 26.35
C PHE A 124 8.27 -9.00 25.34
N PRO A 125 9.09 -10.05 25.60
CA PRO A 125 10.04 -10.54 24.62
C PRO A 125 9.28 -10.94 23.35
N MET A 126 9.66 -10.33 22.23
CA MET A 126 8.96 -10.42 20.95
C MET A 126 8.87 -11.89 20.50
N THR A 127 7.73 -12.53 20.77
CA THR A 127 7.50 -13.95 20.46
C THR A 127 6.90 -14.15 19.06
N LYS A 128 6.30 -13.10 18.50
CA LYS A 128 5.71 -13.11 17.16
C LYS A 128 6.69 -12.52 16.15
N ASN A 129 7.34 -13.37 15.37
CA ASN A 129 8.03 -12.96 14.15
C ASN A 129 6.99 -12.42 13.18
N TYR A 130 6.80 -11.10 13.17
CA TYR A 130 5.89 -10.42 12.23
C TYR A 130 6.29 -10.64 10.76
N LEU A 131 7.53 -11.07 10.54
CA LEU A 131 8.09 -11.46 9.24
C LEU A 131 7.66 -12.87 8.77
N ARG A 132 7.02 -13.69 9.61
CA ARG A 132 6.65 -15.08 9.26
C ARG A 132 5.71 -15.16 8.04
N ASN A 133 4.87 -14.15 7.86
CA ASN A 133 3.88 -14.12 6.77
C ASN A 133 4.43 -13.45 5.50
N PHE A 134 5.62 -12.87 5.56
CA PHE A 134 6.25 -12.26 4.39
C PHE A 134 7.11 -13.31 3.68
N PRO A 135 7.09 -13.35 2.34
CA PRO A 135 8.00 -14.20 1.59
C PRO A 135 9.44 -13.76 1.91
N GLU A 136 10.34 -14.74 2.05
CA GLU A 136 11.76 -14.43 2.15
C GLU A 136 12.20 -13.69 0.87
N PRO A 137 12.93 -12.57 1.00
CA PRO A 137 13.40 -11.84 -0.15
C PRO A 137 14.34 -12.72 -0.97
N ASP A 138 14.09 -12.78 -2.27
CA ASP A 138 14.96 -13.48 -3.21
C ASP A 138 16.25 -12.67 -3.42
N TYR A 139 17.31 -13.06 -2.72
CA TYR A 139 18.64 -12.47 -2.83
C TYR A 139 19.34 -12.82 -4.15
N ASP A 140 18.85 -13.85 -4.86
CA ASP A 140 19.49 -14.41 -6.05
C ASP A 140 18.81 -13.95 -7.35
N LYS A 141 17.74 -13.14 -7.24
CA LYS A 141 16.93 -12.66 -8.37
C LYS A 141 17.73 -12.05 -9.54
N PHE A 142 18.87 -11.43 -9.22
CA PHE A 142 19.75 -10.78 -10.20
C PHE A 142 21.08 -11.53 -10.41
N LEU A 143 21.27 -12.68 -9.77
CA LEU A 143 22.46 -13.49 -9.97
C LEU A 143 22.34 -14.28 -11.28
N THR A 144 23.28 -14.03 -12.18
CA THR A 144 23.46 -14.91 -13.34
C THR A 144 24.09 -16.23 -12.90
N PRO A 145 23.88 -17.35 -13.62
CA PRO A 145 24.51 -18.63 -13.31
C PRO A 145 26.02 -18.53 -13.10
N ARG A 146 26.68 -17.66 -13.88
CA ARG A 146 28.12 -17.41 -13.74
C ARG A 146 28.50 -16.70 -12.44
N LEU A 147 27.69 -15.76 -11.98
CA LEU A 147 27.92 -15.09 -10.69
C LEU A 147 27.73 -16.06 -9.52
N ILE A 148 26.76 -16.97 -9.62
CA ILE A 148 26.55 -18.04 -8.62
C ILE A 148 27.79 -18.93 -8.53
N GLU A 149 28.32 -19.39 -9.67
CA GLU A 149 29.57 -20.17 -9.70
C GLU A 149 30.75 -19.40 -9.08
N LEU A 150 30.90 -18.11 -9.42
CA LEU A 150 31.98 -17.28 -8.90
C LEU A 150 31.86 -17.07 -7.38
N GLN A 151 30.65 -16.85 -6.88
CA GLN A 151 30.40 -16.73 -5.44
C GLN A 151 30.75 -18.03 -4.71
N GLN A 152 30.41 -19.19 -5.28
CA GLN A 152 30.80 -20.49 -4.73
C GLN A 152 32.33 -20.69 -4.75
N GLN A 153 33.02 -20.27 -5.82
CA GLN A 153 34.48 -20.32 -5.90
C GLN A 153 35.16 -19.45 -4.84
N ILE A 154 34.64 -18.23 -4.62
CA ILE A 154 35.11 -17.32 -3.56
C ILE A 154 34.85 -17.92 -2.17
N ALA A 155 33.66 -18.47 -1.93
CA ALA A 155 33.31 -19.13 -0.67
C ALA A 155 34.24 -20.31 -0.36
N ASN A 156 34.61 -21.07 -1.38
CA ASN A 156 35.55 -22.19 -1.31
C ASN A 156 37.03 -21.74 -1.27
N LYS A 157 37.31 -20.43 -1.24
CA LYS A 157 38.65 -19.84 -1.27
C LYS A 157 39.51 -20.34 -2.43
N GLN A 158 38.90 -20.67 -3.56
CA GLN A 158 39.64 -21.03 -4.77
C GLN A 158 40.25 -19.77 -5.37
N GLU A 159 41.55 -19.80 -5.66
CA GLU A 159 42.20 -18.70 -6.36
C GLU A 159 41.62 -18.57 -7.77
N ILE A 160 41.14 -17.36 -8.10
CA ILE A 160 40.66 -17.04 -9.44
C ILE A 160 41.86 -17.14 -10.39
N PRO A 161 41.80 -17.95 -11.46
CA PRO A 161 42.89 -18.02 -12.43
C PRO A 161 43.21 -16.63 -12.95
N LYS A 162 44.48 -16.24 -12.91
CA LYS A 162 44.92 -14.97 -13.50
C LYS A 162 44.52 -14.96 -14.97
N LEU A 163 44.05 -13.82 -15.45
CA LEU A 163 43.69 -13.65 -16.85
C LEU A 163 44.92 -13.95 -17.70
N ASP A 164 44.80 -14.95 -18.59
CA ASP A 164 45.88 -15.31 -19.49
C ASP A 164 45.99 -14.26 -20.59
N LEU A 165 47.00 -13.39 -20.46
CA LEU A 165 47.29 -12.33 -21.43
C LEU A 165 48.07 -12.86 -22.64
N LEU A 166 48.61 -14.08 -22.58
CA LEU A 166 49.39 -14.68 -23.68
C LEU A 166 48.55 -14.90 -24.94
N ARG A 167 47.23 -14.97 -24.81
CA ARG A 167 46.29 -15.02 -25.95
C ARG A 167 46.37 -13.77 -26.83
N TYR A 168 46.78 -12.63 -26.29
CA TYR A 168 46.83 -11.35 -27.00
C TYR A 168 48.25 -10.98 -27.49
N GLU A 169 49.25 -11.78 -27.12
CA GLU A 169 50.64 -11.58 -27.48
C GLU A 169 51.13 -12.74 -28.37
N VAL A 170 52.03 -12.45 -29.32
CA VAL A 170 52.78 -13.49 -30.02
C VAL A 170 54.11 -13.68 -29.31
N PRO A 171 54.27 -14.68 -28.43
CA PRO A 171 55.58 -14.99 -27.87
C PRO A 171 56.48 -15.52 -28.99
N THR A 172 57.66 -14.92 -29.14
CA THR A 172 58.68 -15.42 -30.07
C THR A 172 59.51 -16.50 -29.37
N PRO A 173 59.57 -17.73 -29.91
CA PRO A 173 60.42 -18.77 -29.31
C PRO A 173 61.90 -18.37 -29.37
N GLY A 174 62.65 -18.61 -28.29
CA GLY A 174 64.09 -18.34 -28.25
C GLY A 174 64.90 -19.18 -29.24
N ARG A 175 66.17 -18.79 -29.51
CA ARG A 175 67.05 -19.44 -30.51
C ARG A 175 67.32 -20.94 -30.26
N ALA A 176 67.11 -21.43 -29.03
CA ALA A 176 67.26 -22.83 -28.64
C ALA A 176 65.92 -23.56 -28.37
N ALA A 177 64.79 -23.07 -28.91
CA ALA A 177 63.47 -23.62 -28.63
C ALA A 177 63.18 -24.94 -29.38
N ASN A 178 62.53 -25.87 -28.68
CA ASN A 178 62.13 -27.17 -29.22
C ASN A 178 61.06 -27.03 -30.33
N LYS A 179 60.99 -28.00 -31.26
CA LYS A 179 59.99 -28.06 -32.36
C LYS A 179 58.54 -27.84 -31.88
N LYS A 180 58.18 -28.37 -30.71
CA LYS A 180 56.85 -28.21 -30.10
C LYS A 180 56.52 -26.75 -29.74
N ALA A 181 57.50 -25.99 -29.28
CA ALA A 181 57.32 -24.57 -28.94
C ALA A 181 57.07 -23.72 -30.19
N TRP A 182 57.76 -24.03 -31.30
CA TRP A 182 57.52 -23.39 -32.60
C TRP A 182 56.14 -23.71 -33.17
N ILE A 183 55.67 -24.96 -33.08
CA ILE A 183 54.31 -25.34 -33.49
C ILE A 183 53.27 -24.56 -32.68
N SER A 184 53.42 -24.53 -31.35
CA SER A 184 52.52 -23.78 -30.47
C SER A 184 52.50 -22.28 -30.77
N ALA A 185 53.65 -21.69 -31.12
CA ALA A 185 53.73 -20.29 -31.52
C ALA A 185 53.03 -20.04 -32.87
N ILE A 186 53.20 -20.94 -33.85
CA ILE A 186 52.50 -20.86 -35.14
C ILE A 186 50.98 -20.97 -34.95
N ASP A 187 50.52 -21.89 -34.11
CA ASP A 187 49.09 -22.06 -33.83
C ASP A 187 48.50 -20.82 -33.14
N ASN A 188 49.25 -20.21 -32.20
CA ASN A 188 48.86 -18.93 -31.59
C ASN A 188 48.83 -17.79 -32.62
N CYS A 189 49.83 -17.69 -33.51
CA CYS A 189 49.85 -16.70 -34.60
C CYS A 189 48.62 -16.85 -35.51
N LYS A 190 48.24 -18.08 -35.89
CA LYS A 190 47.06 -18.35 -36.72
C LYS A 190 45.77 -17.94 -36.01
N ALA A 191 45.64 -18.28 -34.73
CA ALA A 191 44.49 -17.86 -33.92
C ALA A 191 44.39 -16.33 -33.85
N GLN A 192 45.51 -15.64 -33.62
CA GLN A 192 45.55 -14.19 -33.57
C GLN A 192 45.25 -13.53 -34.92
N LEU A 193 45.74 -14.09 -36.03
CA LEU A 193 45.38 -13.63 -37.37
C LEU A 193 43.86 -13.71 -37.58
N GLY A 194 43.24 -14.83 -37.20
CA GLY A 194 41.78 -15.00 -37.24
C GLY A 194 41.05 -13.97 -36.39
N HIS A 195 41.51 -13.72 -35.16
CA HIS A 195 40.95 -12.69 -34.29
C HIS A 195 41.10 -11.27 -34.87
N GLN A 196 42.22 -10.94 -35.51
CA GLN A 196 42.41 -9.65 -36.16
C GLN A 196 41.51 -9.49 -37.39
N SER A 197 41.34 -10.55 -38.18
CA SER A 197 40.37 -10.56 -39.30
C SER A 197 38.95 -10.33 -38.81
N LEU A 198 38.52 -11.03 -37.74
CA LEU A 198 37.19 -10.81 -37.15
C LEU A 198 37.04 -9.41 -36.54
N ARG A 199 38.08 -8.91 -35.85
CA ARG A 199 38.09 -7.55 -35.30
C ARG A 199 37.93 -6.52 -36.40
N LYS A 200 38.59 -6.70 -37.55
CA LYS A 200 38.43 -5.82 -38.71
C LYS A 200 36.98 -5.79 -39.18
N ILE A 201 36.35 -6.95 -39.37
CA ILE A 201 34.93 -7.06 -39.78
C ILE A 201 34.03 -6.37 -38.74
N ASN A 202 34.23 -6.64 -37.44
CA ASN A 202 33.44 -6.02 -36.38
C ASN A 202 33.60 -4.49 -36.35
N LEU A 203 34.80 -3.98 -36.62
CA LEU A 203 35.04 -2.54 -36.69
C LEU A 203 34.43 -1.91 -37.95
N GLU A 204 34.43 -2.61 -39.08
CA GLU A 204 33.73 -2.18 -40.29
C GLU A 204 32.22 -2.06 -40.02
N LEU A 205 31.62 -3.07 -39.39
CA LEU A 205 30.21 -3.02 -38.97
C LEU A 205 29.92 -1.90 -37.96
N LEU A 206 30.83 -1.68 -37.00
CA LEU A 206 30.69 -0.60 -36.03
C LEU A 206 30.79 0.78 -36.68
N LEU A 207 31.68 0.96 -37.66
CA LEU A 207 31.80 2.21 -38.41
C LEU A 207 30.56 2.49 -39.27
N GLU A 208 29.95 1.45 -39.83
CA GLU A 208 28.78 1.59 -40.70
C GLU A 208 27.48 1.80 -39.91
N TYR A 209 27.26 1.04 -38.82
CA TYR A 209 25.98 1.02 -38.11
C TYR A 209 26.04 1.55 -36.67
N GLY A 210 27.23 1.77 -36.12
CA GLY A 210 27.40 2.09 -34.70
C GLY A 210 26.72 3.39 -34.29
N SER A 211 26.86 4.46 -35.07
CA SER A 211 26.24 5.76 -34.76
C SER A 211 24.72 5.66 -34.70
N GLU A 212 24.11 5.04 -35.70
CA GLU A 212 22.65 4.85 -35.79
C GLU A 212 22.14 3.92 -34.68
N ALA A 213 22.83 2.81 -34.41
CA ALA A 213 22.45 1.89 -33.34
C ALA A 213 22.53 2.56 -31.95
N HIS A 214 23.56 3.38 -31.70
CA HIS A 214 23.67 4.15 -30.46
C HIS A 214 22.60 5.22 -30.34
N LEU A 215 22.27 5.91 -31.44
CA LEU A 215 21.21 6.91 -31.46
C LEU A 215 19.86 6.26 -31.14
N HIS A 216 19.55 5.13 -31.78
CA HIS A 216 18.33 4.37 -31.49
C HIS A 216 18.27 3.87 -30.04
N SER A 217 19.39 3.34 -29.50
CA SER A 217 19.46 2.95 -28.09
C SER A 217 19.20 4.13 -27.15
N ASN A 218 19.70 5.33 -27.48
CA ASN A 218 19.44 6.53 -26.70
C ASN A 218 17.97 6.96 -26.76
N GLU A 219 17.32 6.83 -27.91
CA GLU A 219 15.87 7.09 -28.04
C GLU A 219 15.05 6.13 -27.16
N ILE A 220 15.39 4.84 -27.16
CA ILE A 220 14.73 3.86 -26.28
C ILE A 220 14.94 4.24 -24.82
N LEU A 221 16.17 4.53 -24.40
CA LEU A 221 16.46 4.92 -23.02
C LEU A 221 15.71 6.19 -22.61
N LYS A 222 15.65 7.19 -23.50
CA LYS A 222 14.87 8.41 -23.27
C LYS A 222 13.38 8.10 -23.08
N SER A 223 12.81 7.25 -23.93
CA SER A 223 11.40 6.84 -23.81
C SER A 223 11.11 6.12 -22.48
N GLN A 224 12.05 5.28 -22.01
CA GLN A 224 11.91 4.59 -20.71
C GLN A 224 11.96 5.57 -19.54
N VAL A 225 12.83 6.59 -19.61
CA VAL A 225 12.89 7.66 -18.62
C VAL A 225 11.58 8.44 -18.59
N GLU A 226 11.07 8.88 -19.75
CA GLU A 226 9.81 9.62 -19.85
C GLU A 226 8.62 8.83 -19.28
N LEU A 227 8.53 7.53 -19.56
CA LEU A 227 7.51 6.65 -18.97
C LEU A 227 7.63 6.57 -17.45
N SER A 228 8.84 6.37 -16.94
CA SER A 228 9.10 6.27 -15.49
C SER A 228 8.80 7.60 -14.78
N GLU A 229 9.14 8.73 -15.38
CA GLU A 229 8.82 10.07 -14.86
C GLU A 229 7.32 10.33 -14.85
N ALA A 230 6.58 9.91 -15.87
CA ALA A 230 5.13 10.02 -15.91
C ALA A 230 4.46 9.19 -14.81
N GLU A 231 4.92 7.97 -14.56
CA GLU A 231 4.46 7.13 -13.45
C GLU A 231 4.75 7.78 -12.09
N LEU A 232 5.96 8.29 -11.91
CA LEU A 232 6.36 8.99 -10.69
C LEU A 232 5.50 10.25 -10.46
N TYR A 233 5.23 11.02 -11.51
CA TYR A 233 4.34 12.19 -11.43
C TYR A 233 2.93 11.79 -10.98
N LYS A 234 2.38 10.72 -11.57
CA LYS A 234 1.06 10.20 -11.20
C LYS A 234 1.01 9.80 -9.72
N ILE A 235 1.98 9.03 -9.25
CA ILE A 235 2.06 8.60 -7.84
C ILE A 235 2.21 9.80 -6.91
N ARG A 236 3.05 10.78 -7.26
CA ARG A 236 3.18 12.02 -6.48
C ARG A 236 1.86 12.78 -6.40
N SER A 237 1.15 12.94 -7.51
CA SER A 237 -0.15 13.61 -7.55
C SER A 237 -1.18 12.90 -6.66
N GLU A 238 -1.25 11.57 -6.73
CA GLU A 238 -2.11 10.76 -5.85
C GLU A 238 -1.75 10.93 -4.36
N LEU A 239 -0.45 10.98 -4.04
CA LEU A 239 0.05 11.24 -2.69
C LEU A 239 -0.31 12.64 -2.20
N TYR A 240 -0.16 13.67 -3.04
CA TYR A 240 -0.55 15.04 -2.69
C TYR A 240 -2.05 15.13 -2.41
N GLU A 241 -2.89 14.53 -3.25
CA GLU A 241 -4.34 14.53 -3.03
C GLU A 241 -4.74 13.72 -1.78
N LEU A 242 -4.06 12.61 -1.49
CA LEU A 242 -4.25 11.87 -0.26
C LEU A 242 -3.90 12.70 0.97
N ASN A 243 -2.74 13.34 0.99
CA ASN A 243 -2.31 14.19 2.09
C ASN A 243 -3.20 15.42 2.25
N ALA A 244 -3.66 16.03 1.15
CA ALA A 244 -4.62 17.14 1.20
C ALA A 244 -5.97 16.71 1.80
N ARG A 245 -6.46 15.52 1.46
CA ARG A 245 -7.68 14.95 2.07
C ARG A 245 -7.48 14.65 3.56
N ARG A 246 -6.34 14.06 3.93
CA ARG A 246 -5.99 13.80 5.34
C ARG A 246 -5.94 15.10 6.14
N LYS A 247 -5.22 16.11 5.65
CA LYS A 247 -5.10 17.41 6.32
C LYS A 247 -6.46 18.07 6.53
N ARG A 248 -7.33 18.10 5.51
CA ARG A 248 -8.71 18.62 5.65
C ARG A 248 -9.51 17.87 6.71
N SER A 249 -9.50 16.54 6.66
CA SER A 249 -10.21 15.70 7.62
C SER A 249 -9.71 15.89 9.06
N GLN A 250 -8.39 16.00 9.24
CA GLN A 250 -7.81 16.22 10.56
C GLN A 250 -8.18 17.61 11.07
N ILE A 251 -7.97 18.68 10.28
CA ILE A 251 -8.33 20.06 10.68
C ILE A 251 -9.78 20.14 11.13
N GLN A 252 -10.72 19.57 10.37
CA GLN A 252 -12.13 19.53 10.75
C GLN A 252 -12.35 18.82 12.10
N ALA A 253 -11.75 17.64 12.30
CA ALA A 253 -11.83 16.94 13.58
C ALA A 253 -11.18 17.73 14.73
N GLY A 254 -10.09 18.47 14.45
CA GLY A 254 -9.43 19.34 15.41
C GLY A 254 -10.29 20.51 15.86
N GLU A 255 -11.04 21.13 14.93
CA GLU A 255 -12.02 22.18 15.26
C GLU A 255 -13.12 21.63 16.17
N GLU A 256 -13.63 20.43 15.89
CA GLU A 256 -14.62 19.74 16.74
C GLU A 256 -14.05 19.40 18.11
N LEU A 257 -12.82 18.87 18.19
CA LEU A 257 -12.12 18.57 19.44
C LEU A 257 -11.88 19.84 20.28
N ALA A 258 -11.50 20.96 19.65
CA ALA A 258 -11.32 22.23 20.33
C ALA A 258 -12.64 22.76 20.92
N ALA A 259 -13.74 22.68 20.15
CA ALA A 259 -15.06 23.08 20.63
C ALA A 259 -15.54 22.21 21.80
N LEU A 260 -15.37 20.88 21.70
CA LEU A 260 -15.69 19.95 22.79
C LEU A 260 -14.81 20.18 24.02
N GLY A 261 -13.52 20.46 23.83
CA GLY A 261 -12.59 20.79 24.91
C GLY A 261 -12.99 22.06 25.65
N GLN A 262 -13.37 23.11 24.92
CA GLN A 262 -13.88 24.36 25.53
C GLN A 262 -15.19 24.11 26.29
N GLY A 263 -16.12 23.37 25.69
CA GLY A 263 -17.38 23.01 26.36
C GLY A 263 -17.16 22.18 27.62
N TRP A 264 -16.19 21.26 27.61
CA TRP A 264 -15.81 20.50 28.80
C TRP A 264 -15.25 21.40 29.91
N VAL A 265 -14.32 22.31 29.59
CA VAL A 265 -13.77 23.27 30.56
C VAL A 265 -14.88 24.14 31.15
N GLU A 266 -15.80 24.62 30.31
CA GLU A 266 -16.93 25.44 30.75
C GLU A 266 -17.84 24.67 31.72
N LEU A 267 -18.20 23.42 31.39
CA LEU A 267 -19.02 22.57 32.24
C LEU A 267 -18.35 22.26 33.58
N VAL A 268 -17.06 21.92 33.56
CA VAL A 268 -16.28 21.66 34.79
C VAL A 268 -16.21 22.92 35.65
N THR A 269 -15.97 24.08 35.05
CA THR A 269 -15.90 25.36 35.76
C THR A 269 -17.25 25.74 36.37
N LYS A 270 -18.34 25.53 35.61
CA LYS A 270 -19.71 25.74 36.10
C LYS A 270 -20.04 24.83 37.27
N ASN A 271 -19.72 23.54 37.17
CA ASN A 271 -19.96 22.58 38.26
C ASN A 271 -19.17 22.98 39.52
N ALA A 272 -17.89 23.33 39.38
CA ALA A 272 -17.08 23.82 40.50
C ALA A 272 -17.66 25.11 41.11
N GLY A 273 -18.14 26.04 40.28
CA GLY A 273 -18.82 27.25 40.74
C GLY A 273 -20.13 26.97 41.49
N MET A 274 -20.90 25.98 41.03
CA MET A 274 -22.12 25.53 41.71
C MET A 274 -21.82 24.90 43.06
N GLU A 275 -20.78 24.05 43.16
CA GLU A 275 -20.34 23.48 44.44
C GLU A 275 -19.97 24.56 45.45
N ILE A 276 -19.20 25.57 45.03
CA ILE A 276 -18.83 26.71 45.89
C ILE A 276 -20.07 27.50 46.35
N ALA A 277 -21.04 27.72 45.46
CA ALA A 277 -22.27 28.43 45.78
C ALA A 277 -23.16 27.63 46.75
N ILE A 278 -23.27 26.30 46.57
CA ILE A 278 -23.98 25.40 47.48
C ILE A 278 -23.33 25.47 48.87
N ASP A 279 -22.00 25.36 48.94
CA ASP A 279 -21.25 25.46 50.19
C ASP A 279 -21.48 26.80 50.93
N ALA A 280 -21.58 27.91 50.19
CA ALA A 280 -21.88 29.22 50.75
C ALA A 280 -23.31 29.30 51.30
N LEU A 281 -24.30 28.84 50.52
CA LEU A 281 -25.71 28.81 50.94
C LEU A 281 -25.92 27.89 52.14
N GLU A 282 -25.26 26.73 52.19
CA GLU A 282 -25.32 25.83 53.35
C GLU A 282 -24.76 26.50 54.62
N LYS A 283 -23.69 27.30 54.50
CA LYS A 283 -23.16 28.08 55.63
C LYS A 283 -24.15 29.15 56.08
N GLU A 284 -24.78 29.87 55.16
CA GLU A 284 -25.80 30.86 55.48
C GLU A 284 -27.04 30.23 56.15
N ILE A 285 -27.54 29.12 55.61
CA ILE A 285 -28.66 28.36 56.20
C ILE A 285 -28.30 27.92 57.62
N LYS A 286 -27.08 27.42 57.86
CA LYS A 286 -26.60 27.08 59.22
C LYS A 286 -26.62 28.28 60.17
N ILE A 287 -26.20 29.47 59.70
CA ILE A 287 -26.23 30.70 60.51
C ILE A 287 -27.67 31.12 60.82
N ILE A 288 -28.55 31.11 59.81
CA ILE A 288 -29.97 31.50 59.95
C ILE A 288 -30.70 30.51 60.88
N ALA A 289 -30.49 29.20 60.70
CA ALA A 289 -31.07 28.17 61.56
C ALA A 289 -30.65 28.37 63.03
N LYS A 290 -29.37 28.70 63.28
CA LYS A 290 -28.88 29.03 64.62
C LYS A 290 -29.54 30.29 65.20
N ARG A 291 -29.82 31.30 64.37
CA ARG A 291 -30.51 32.54 64.79
C ARG A 291 -31.98 32.31 65.13
N LEU A 292 -32.66 31.46 64.36
CA LEU A 292 -34.08 31.12 64.56
C LEU A 292 -34.32 30.04 65.62
N LYS A 293 -33.25 29.47 66.21
CA LYS A 293 -33.30 28.33 67.16
C LYS A 293 -34.05 27.11 66.60
N VAL A 294 -34.00 26.92 65.28
CA VAL A 294 -34.58 25.76 64.61
C VAL A 294 -33.53 24.65 64.57
N ASP A 295 -33.92 23.43 64.95
CA ASP A 295 -33.02 22.29 65.03
C ASP A 295 -32.48 21.94 63.62
N PRO A 296 -31.16 21.96 63.37
CA PRO A 296 -30.59 21.82 62.02
C PRO A 296 -30.93 20.49 61.32
N GLY A 297 -31.34 19.46 62.07
CA GLY A 297 -31.67 18.13 61.56
C GLY A 297 -33.04 17.99 60.90
N LEU A 298 -33.92 19.01 60.96
CA LEU A 298 -35.24 18.95 60.32
C LEU A 298 -35.19 19.21 58.80
N VAL A 299 -34.21 19.97 58.31
CA VAL A 299 -34.13 20.36 56.89
C VAL A 299 -33.65 19.22 55.98
N GLN A 300 -32.86 18.27 56.51
CA GLN A 300 -32.31 17.14 55.73
C GLN A 300 -33.31 16.00 55.50
N LYS A 301 -34.49 16.00 56.14
CA LYS A 301 -35.42 14.87 56.08
C LYS A 301 -36.38 14.89 54.88
N GLU A 302 -36.51 16.00 54.15
CA GLU A 302 -37.48 16.12 53.06
C GLU A 302 -36.92 15.90 51.64
N SER A 303 -35.61 15.68 51.47
CA SER A 303 -34.99 15.51 50.13
C SER A 303 -34.56 14.08 49.79
N LYS A 304 -35.40 13.08 50.08
CA LYS A 304 -35.24 11.72 49.53
C LYS A 304 -36.23 11.46 48.42
#